data_AF-A0A2N3J8M0-F1
#
_entry.id   AF-A0A2N3J8M0-F1
#
_cell.length_a   1.000
_cell.length_b   1.000
_cell.length_c   1.000
_cell.angle_alpha   90.00
_cell.angle_beta   90.00
_cell.angle_gamma   90.00
#
_symmetry.space_group_name_H-M   'P 1'
#
loop_
_entity.id
_entity.type
_entity.pdbx_description
1 polymer ?
#
loop_
_entity_poly.entity_id
_entity_poly.type
_entity_poly.pdbx_seq_one_letter_code
_entity_poly.pdbx_strand_id
1 'polypeptide(L)' 'MKQHLVEIKGSTLFDEYLQSMGVPSTALDREQDIYLQERQLGAIRRVQGELRFYLRANALNKR' A
#
# COMPACT_ATOMS: atom_id res chain seq x y z
N MET A 1 2.24 2.89 -18.69
CA MET A 1 1.12 3.68 -18.12
C MET A 1 1.51 4.09 -16.70
N LYS A 2 1.50 5.39 -16.37
CA LYS A 2 1.95 5.91 -15.07
C LYS A 2 1.15 5.23 -13.94
N GLN A 3 1.82 4.43 -13.13
CA GLN A 3 1.23 3.81 -11.95
C GLN A 3 1.01 4.90 -10.90
N HIS A 4 -0.23 5.41 -10.79
CA HIS A 4 -0.56 6.44 -9.82
C HIS A 4 -0.62 5.83 -8.43
N LEU A 5 0.46 6.02 -7.68
CA LEU A 5 0.55 5.74 -6.25
C LEU A 5 0.08 6.98 -5.48
N VAL A 6 -0.81 6.78 -4.52
CA VAL A 6 -1.32 7.80 -3.61
C VAL A 6 -0.71 7.54 -2.24
N GLU A 7 -0.02 8.54 -1.69
CA GLU A 7 0.55 8.44 -0.34
C GLU A 7 -0.56 8.42 0.71
N ILE A 8 -0.51 7.44 1.60
CA ILE A 8 -1.38 7.34 2.77
C ILE A 8 -0.59 7.76 4.00
N LYS A 9 -1.13 8.74 4.74
CA LYS A 9 -0.54 9.23 5.96
C LYS A 9 -0.89 8.28 7.11
N GLY A 10 0.11 7.57 7.61
CA GLY A 10 -0.01 6.67 8.75
C GLY A 10 -0.02 5.19 8.34
N SER A 11 0.75 4.39 9.07
CA SER A 11 0.86 2.95 8.88
C SER A 11 -0.45 2.21 9.21
N THR A 12 -1.18 2.65 10.22
CA THR A 12 -2.45 2.02 10.63
C THR A 12 -3.50 2.06 9.53
N LEU A 13 -3.77 3.23 8.94
CA LEU A 13 -4.74 3.36 7.84
C LEU A 13 -4.35 2.55 6.62
N PHE A 14 -3.05 2.42 6.37
CA PHE A 14 -2.54 1.58 5.29
C PHE A 14 -2.78 0.10 5.57
N ASP A 15 -2.48 -0.38 6.78
CA ASP A 15 -2.73 -1.78 7.16
C ASP A 15 -4.22 -2.12 7.14
N GLU A 16 -5.07 -1.25 7.71
CA GLU A 16 -6.53 -1.42 7.72
C GLU A 16 -7.10 -1.54 6.30
N TYR A 17 -6.62 -0.71 5.36
CA TYR A 17 -7.02 -0.82 3.97
C TYR A 17 -6.61 -2.16 3.37
N LEU A 18 -5.37 -2.61 3.59
CA LEU A 18 -4.88 -3.89 3.08
C LEU A 18 -5.70 -5.06 3.65
N GLN A 19 -6.01 -5.04 4.94
CA GLN A 19 -6.87 -6.03 5.59
C GLN A 19 -8.29 -6.03 4.98
N SER A 20 -8.87 -4.85 4.71
CA SER A 20 -10.19 -4.74 4.07
C SER A 20 -10.21 -5.33 2.65
N MET A 21 -9.06 -5.33 1.98
CA MET A 21 -8.87 -5.92 0.66
C MET A 21 -8.57 -7.42 0.71
N GLY A 22 -8.46 -8.03 1.91
CA GLY A 22 -8.15 -9.44 2.10
C GLY A 22 -6.65 -9.75 2.08
N VAL A 23 -5.79 -8.75 2.21
CA VAL A 23 -4.35 -8.96 2.44
C VAL A 23 -4.15 -9.26 3.92
N PRO A 24 -3.50 -10.38 4.29
CA PRO A 24 -3.19 -10.67 5.69
C PRO A 24 -2.23 -9.63 6.28
N SER A 25 -2.13 -9.60 7.62
CA SER A 25 -1.29 -8.65 8.35
C SER A 25 0.11 -8.56 7.71
N THR A 26 0.44 -7.36 7.25
CA THR A 26 1.64 -7.13 6.45
C THR A 26 2.68 -6.43 7.32
N ALA A 27 3.92 -6.92 7.31
CA ALA A 27 5.01 -6.29 8.05
C ALA A 27 5.31 -4.89 7.47
N LEU A 28 4.98 -3.82 8.20
CA LEU A 28 5.05 -2.44 7.70
C LEU A 28 6.40 -1.73 7.96
N ASP A 29 7.38 -2.46 8.46
CA ASP A 29 8.69 -1.98 8.94
C ASP A 29 9.80 -2.01 7.87
N ARG A 30 9.48 -2.49 6.66
CA ARG A 30 10.44 -2.60 5.55
C ARG A 30 9.86 -2.18 4.22
N GLU A 31 10.76 -1.82 3.31
CA GLU A 31 10.39 -1.56 1.92
C GLU A 31 9.92 -2.85 1.25
N GLN A 32 8.77 -2.79 0.59
CA GLN A 32 8.22 -3.91 -0.16
C GLN A 32 7.07 -3.44 -1.07
N ASP A 33 6.77 -4.27 -2.06
CA ASP A 33 5.54 -4.16 -2.85
C ASP A 33 4.50 -5.15 -2.33
N ILE A 34 3.24 -4.71 -2.35
CA ILE A 34 2.13 -5.48 -1.78
C ILE A 34 1.17 -5.85 -2.89
N TYR A 35 0.94 -7.16 -3.02
CA TYR A 35 0.13 -7.76 -4.06
C TYR A 35 -0.98 -8.62 -3.46
N LEU A 36 -2.10 -8.69 -4.17
CA LEU A 36 -3.16 -9.66 -3.94
C LEU A 36 -3.51 -10.31 -5.27
N GLN A 37 -3.35 -11.63 -5.38
CA GLN A 37 -3.64 -12.39 -6.61
C GLN A 37 -3.05 -11.70 -7.85
N GLU A 38 -1.76 -11.39 -7.80
CA GLU A 38 -1.00 -10.71 -8.88
C GLU A 38 -1.31 -9.22 -9.10
N ARG A 39 -2.34 -8.67 -8.44
CA ARG A 39 -2.65 -7.24 -8.49
C ARG A 39 -1.86 -6.48 -7.42
N GLN A 40 -0.99 -5.56 -7.86
CA GLN A 40 -0.35 -4.62 -6.93
C GLN A 40 -1.40 -3.68 -6.32
N LEU A 41 -1.50 -3.71 -4.99
CA LEU A 41 -2.39 -2.87 -4.20
C LEU A 41 -1.67 -1.66 -3.62
N GLY A 42 -0.41 -1.83 -3.26
CA GLY A 42 0.37 -0.76 -2.67
C GLY A 42 1.86 -1.05 -2.61
N ALA A 43 2.56 -0.14 -1.96
CA ALA A 43 4.01 -0.13 -1.83
C ALA A 43 4.40 0.57 -0.53
N ILE A 44 5.42 0.03 0.13
CA ILE A 44 6.15 0.69 1.21
C ILE A 44 7.50 1.11 0.63
N ARG A 45 7.86 2.39 0.80
CA ARG A 45 9.12 2.96 0.30
C ARG A 45 9.78 3.80 1.37
N ARG A 46 11.11 3.81 1.38
CA ARG A 46 11.92 4.68 2.21
C ARG A 46 12.22 5.96 1.44
N VAL A 47 11.75 7.08 1.97
CA VAL A 47 11.95 8.41 1.39
C VAL A 47 12.58 9.27 2.47
N GLN A 48 13.81 9.75 2.22
CA GLN A 48 14.57 10.56 3.19
C GLN A 48 14.77 9.87 4.55
N GLY A 49 14.89 8.53 4.55
CA GLY A 49 15.09 7.74 5.77
C GLY A 49 13.80 7.31 6.46
N GLU A 50 12.65 7.86 6.07
CA GLU A 50 11.34 7.51 6.64
C GLU A 50 10.58 6.53 5.75
N LEU A 51 9.86 5.59 6.36
CA LEU A 51 8.94 4.73 5.63
C LEU A 51 7.67 5.49 5.28
N ARG A 52 7.28 5.40 4.01
CA ARG A 52 6.07 5.97 3.46
C ARG A 52 5.24 4.89 2.79
N PHE A 53 3.93 5.04 2.91
CA PHE A 53 2.95 4.05 2.52
C PHE A 53 2.15 4.56 1.33
N TYR A 54 2.02 3.74 0.29
CA TYR A 54 1.41 4.15 -0.96
C TYR A 54 0.39 3.13 -1.44
N LEU A 55 -0.81 3.57 -1.78
CA LEU A 55 -1.85 2.75 -2.41
C LEU A 55 -1.93 3.02 -3.91
N ARG A 56 -2.27 2.01 -4.70
CA ARG A 56 -2.61 2.19 -6.11
C ARG A 56 -3.96 2.88 -6.22
N ALA A 57 -4.03 3.98 -6.96
CA ALA A 57 -5.27 4.72 -7.18
C ALA A 57 -6.40 3.83 -7.74
N ASN A 58 -6.07 2.88 -8.62
CA ASN A 58 -7.06 1.95 -9.19
C ASN A 58 -7.62 0.97 -8.14
N ALA A 59 -6.92 0.74 -7.02
CA ALA A 59 -7.42 -0.06 -5.89
C ALA A 59 -8.42 0.73 -5.03
N LEU A 60 -8.32 2.06 -5.00
CA LEU A 60 -9.25 2.94 -4.27
C LEU A 60 -10.64 3.06 -4.93
N ASN A 61 -10.76 2.74 -6.23
CA ASN A 61 -11.99 2.92 -7.01
C ASN A 61 -12.95 1.71 -7.01
N LYS A 62 -12.78 0.71 -6.13
CA LYS A 62 -13.77 -0.37 -6.01
C LYS A 62 -14.96 0.10 -5.14
N ARG A 63 -16.00 0.61 -5.78
CA ARG A 63 -17.38 0.53 -5.30
C ARG A 63 -17.99 -0.80 -5.73
#